data_AF-A0A497DYD5-F1
#
_entry.id   AF-A0A497DYD5-F1
#
_cell.length_a   1.000
_cell.length_b   1.000
_cell.length_c   1.000
_cell.angle_alpha   90.00
_cell.angle_beta   90.00
_cell.angle_gamma   90.00
#
_symmetry.space_group_name_H-M   'P 1'
#
loop_
_entity.id
_entity.type
_entity.pdbx_description
1 polymer ?
#
loop_
_entity_poly.entity_id
_entity_poly.type
_entity_poly.pdbx_seq_one_letter_code
_entity_poly.pdbx_strand_id
1 'polypeptide(L)'
;MKGFKTQWSPEEADRWSKEDYLTFVISPLIYFLLALGAIWSLLLLWYGWLTLGICGLLLWLMIKIIDPKLKAISLDYEKKQKEFLEELEKIERWEN
;
A
#
# COMPACT_ATOMS: atom_id res chain seq x y z
N MET A 1 10.51 14.58 13.79
CA MET A 1 9.64 13.38 13.87
C MET A 1 10.31 12.24 13.10
N LYS A 2 11.12 11.44 13.79
CA LYS A 2 11.65 10.15 13.30
C LYS A 2 10.49 9.15 13.33
N GLY A 3 10.20 8.42 12.25
CA GLY A 3 9.11 7.43 12.35
C GLY A 3 8.92 6.44 11.21
N PHE A 4 9.32 6.74 9.97
CA PHE A 4 9.11 5.79 8.86
C PHE A 4 10.34 5.75 7.98
N LYS A 5 10.86 4.54 7.73
CA LYS A 5 11.92 4.32 6.75
C LYS A 5 11.36 4.65 5.37
N THR A 6 11.87 5.72 4.78
CA THR A 6 11.46 6.21 3.46
C THR A 6 12.19 5.48 2.31
N GLN A 7 13.15 4.62 2.63
CA GLN A 7 13.95 3.87 1.66
C GLN A 7 13.89 2.39 2.02
N TRP A 8 13.27 1.61 1.14
CA TRP A 8 13.22 0.16 1.22
C TRP A 8 14.02 -0.41 0.05
N SER A 9 14.94 -1.33 0.33
CA SER A 9 15.56 -2.16 -0.71
C SER A 9 14.51 -3.14 -1.25
N PRO A 10 14.50 -3.50 -2.54
CA PRO A 10 13.56 -4.47 -3.11
C PRO A 10 13.47 -5.78 -2.33
N GLU A 11 14.61 -6.28 -1.83
CA GLU A 11 14.69 -7.50 -1.02
C GLU A 11 14.12 -7.34 0.40
N GLU A 12 14.12 -6.13 0.94
CA GLU A 12 13.50 -5.81 2.22
C GLU A 12 12.01 -5.50 2.07
N ALA A 13 11.59 -4.97 0.92
CA ALA A 13 10.20 -4.73 0.58
C ALA A 13 9.44 -6.04 0.32
N ASP A 14 10.10 -7.10 -0.15
CA ASP A 14 9.46 -8.41 -0.30
C ASP A 14 9.19 -9.08 1.07
N ARG A 15 9.99 -8.75 2.10
CA ARG A 15 9.76 -9.27 3.45
C ARG A 15 8.57 -8.59 4.13
N TRP A 16 7.75 -9.41 4.79
CA TRP A 16 6.64 -8.93 5.63
C TRP A 16 7.20 -8.21 6.86
N SER A 17 7.05 -6.89 6.90
CA SER A 17 7.39 -6.10 8.08
C SER A 17 6.21 -6.12 9.06
N LYS A 18 6.50 -5.92 10.35
CA LYS A 18 5.46 -5.86 11.40
C LYS A 18 4.40 -4.79 11.11
N GLU A 19 4.79 -3.75 10.40
CA GLU A 19 3.94 -2.65 9.91
C GLU A 19 2.95 -3.11 8.84
N ASP A 20 3.31 -4.06 7.98
CA ASP A 20 2.40 -4.62 6.97
C ASP A 20 1.35 -5.54 7.59
N TYR A 21 1.73 -6.30 8.62
CA TYR A 21 0.79 -7.12 9.37
C TYR A 21 -0.24 -6.25 10.11
N LEU A 22 0.21 -5.11 10.65
CA LEU A 22 -0.68 -4.12 11.24
C LEU A 22 -1.62 -3.53 10.18
N THR A 23 -1.13 -3.16 9.01
CA THR A 23 -1.94 -2.72 7.86
C THR A 23 -2.95 -3.78 7.42
N PHE A 24 -2.57 -5.06 7.42
CA PHE A 24 -3.46 -6.16 7.06
C PHE A 24 -4.66 -6.29 8.00
N VAL A 25 -4.45 -6.06 9.30
CA VAL A 25 -5.53 -6.07 10.31
C VAL A 25 -6.32 -4.75 10.31
N ILE A 26 -5.65 -3.61 10.08
CA ILE A 26 -6.29 -2.29 9.99
C ILE A 26 -7.17 -2.20 8.74
N SER A 27 -6.84 -2.87 7.64
CA SER A 27 -7.63 -2.84 6.39
C SER A 27 -9.11 -3.24 6.58
N PRO A 28 -9.45 -4.44 7.10
CA PRO A 28 -10.84 -4.80 7.38
C PRO A 28 -11.47 -3.87 8.42
N LEU A 29 -10.69 -3.42 9.42
CA LEU A 29 -11.16 -2.47 10.42
C LEU A 29 -11.62 -1.14 9.78
N ILE A 30 -10.85 -0.60 8.82
CA ILE A 30 -11.24 0.60 8.06
C ILE A 30 -12.56 0.38 7.33
N TYR A 31 -12.76 -0.78 6.68
CA TYR A 31 -14.04 -1.08 6.01
C TYR A 31 -15.22 -1.10 6.99
N PHE A 32 -15.04 -1.69 8.18
CA PHE A 32 -16.05 -1.69 9.23
C PHE A 32 -16.35 -0.29 9.76
N LEU A 33 -15.32 0.51 10.08
CA LEU A 33 -15.50 1.88 10.54
C LEU A 33 -16.13 2.77 9.47
N LEU A 34 -15.79 2.57 8.19
CA LEU A 34 -16.37 3.30 7.09
C LEU A 34 -17.86 2.98 6.95
N ALA A 35 -18.23 1.70 7.00
CA ALA A 35 -19.62 1.26 6.92
C ALA A 35 -20.45 1.79 8.11
N LEU A 36 -19.95 1.62 9.34
CA LEU A 36 -20.64 2.09 10.55
C LEU A 36 -20.71 3.62 10.61
N GLY A 37 -19.61 4.30 10.29
CA GLY A 37 -19.55 5.75 10.22
C GLY A 37 -20.53 6.31 9.19
N ALA A 38 -20.61 5.69 8.01
CA ALA A 38 -21.55 6.09 6.96
C ALA A 38 -23.01 5.90 7.40
N ILE A 39 -23.35 4.75 7.99
CA ILE A 39 -24.70 4.47 8.50
C ILE A 39 -25.09 5.51 9.56
N TRP A 40 -24.22 5.76 10.55
CA TRP A 40 -24.51 6.73 11.61
C TRP A 40 -24.58 8.17 11.11
N SER A 41 -23.74 8.55 10.14
CA SER A 41 -23.82 9.87 9.50
C SER A 41 -25.12 10.05 8.70
N LEU A 42 -25.60 9.01 8.01
CA LEU A 42 -26.89 9.04 7.31
C LEU A 42 -28.08 9.15 8.28
N LEU A 43 -27.95 8.59 9.47
CA LEU A 43 -28.91 8.76 10.57
C LEU A 43 -28.77 10.12 11.29
N LEU A 44 -27.95 11.06 10.77
CA LEU A 44 -27.68 12.38 11.35
C LEU A 44 -27.13 12.33 12.79
N LEU A 45 -26.56 11.20 13.20
CA LEU A 45 -25.91 11.06 14.50
C LEU A 45 -24.53 11.70 14.43
N TRP A 46 -24.25 12.60 15.38
CA TRP A 46 -22.99 13.35 15.40
C TRP A 46 -21.74 12.45 15.51
N TYR A 47 -21.86 11.30 16.21
CA TYR A 47 -20.80 10.30 16.32
C TYR A 47 -20.43 9.64 14.98
N GLY A 48 -21.32 9.65 13.98
CA GLY A 48 -21.02 9.13 12.64
C GLY A 48 -19.93 9.96 11.96
N TRP A 49 -20.03 11.29 12.05
CA TRP A 49 -19.05 12.22 11.48
C TRP A 49 -17.68 12.08 12.15
N LEU A 50 -17.64 11.90 13.48
CA LEU A 50 -16.41 11.58 14.20
C LEU A 50 -15.78 10.28 13.70
N THR A 51 -16.59 9.23 13.55
CA THR A 51 -16.13 7.90 13.11
C THR A 51 -15.54 7.96 11.71
N LEU A 52 -16.18 8.71 10.80
CA LEU A 52 -15.66 8.95 9.45
C LEU A 52 -14.36 9.76 9.46
N GLY A 53 -14.24 10.76 10.34
CA GLY A 53 -12.99 11.52 10.51
C GLY A 53 -11.82 10.64 10.95
N ILE A 54 -12.04 9.76 11.94
CA ILE A 54 -11.03 8.80 12.40
C ILE A 54 -10.69 7.79 11.30
N CYS A 55 -11.70 7.31 10.57
CA CYS A 55 -11.53 6.40 9.43
C CYS A 55 -10.65 7.03 8.34
N GLY A 56 -10.88 8.31 8.01
CA GLY A 56 -10.08 9.05 7.04
C GLY A 56 -8.61 9.20 7.47
N LEU A 57 -8.37 9.47 8.75
CA LEU A 57 -7.01 9.56 9.30
C LEU A 57 -6.28 8.21 9.25
N LEU A 58 -6.96 7.12 9.61
CA LEU A 58 -6.41 5.76 9.51
C LEU A 58 -6.07 5.39 8.06
N LEU A 59 -6.96 5.72 7.11
CA LEU A 59 -6.74 5.47 5.69
C LEU A 59 -5.55 6.27 5.15
N TRP A 60 -5.41 7.53 5.55
CA TRP A 60 -4.25 8.35 5.18
C TRP A 60 -2.93 7.77 5.72
N LEU A 61 -2.92 7.34 6.99
CA LEU A 61 -1.74 6.67 7.58
C LEU A 61 -1.40 5.39 6.82
N MET A 62 -2.40 4.59 6.46
CA MET A 62 -2.22 3.36 5.70
C MET A 62 -1.57 3.62 4.34
N ILE A 63 -2.10 4.59 3.57
CA ILE A 63 -1.53 4.97 2.26
C ILE A 63 -0.07 5.40 2.40
N LYS A 64 0.24 6.18 3.44
CA LYS A 64 1.60 6.66 3.69
C LYS A 64 2.59 5.53 3.99
N ILE A 65 2.13 4.42 4.59
CA ILE A 65 2.94 3.23 4.87
C ILE A 65 3.12 2.38 3.60
N ILE A 66 2.06 2.19 2.82
CA ILE A 66 2.07 1.31 1.64
C ILE A 66 2.79 1.94 0.43
N ASP A 67 2.60 3.24 0.17
CA ASP A 67 3.15 3.94 -1.02
C ASP A 67 4.69 3.78 -1.20
N PRO A 68 5.55 3.99 -0.18
CA PRO A 68 6.99 3.80 -0.35
C PRO A 68 7.38 2.35 -0.64
N LYS A 69 6.59 1.38 -0.13
CA LYS A 69 6.84 -0.05 -0.32
C LYS A 69 6.47 -0.49 -1.73
N LEU A 70 5.30 -0.05 -2.22
CA LEU A 70 4.86 -0.30 -3.59
C LEU A 70 5.84 0.27 -4.62
N LYS A 71 6.36 1.48 -4.39
CA LYS A 71 7.37 2.10 -5.28
C LYS A 71 8.69 1.35 -5.33
N ALA A 72 9.14 0.81 -4.19
CA ALA A 72 10.36 0.01 -4.14
C ALA A 72 10.21 -1.30 -4.93
N ILE A 73 9.04 -1.95 -4.81
CA ILE A 73 8.72 -3.18 -5.52
C ILE A 73 8.55 -2.92 -7.03
N SER A 74 7.86 -1.84 -7.41
CA SER A 74 7.61 -1.52 -8.82
C SER A 74 8.90 -1.28 -9.61
N LEU A 75 9.90 -0.64 -9.00
CA LEU A 75 11.21 -0.42 -9.63
C LEU A 75 11.95 -1.73 -9.93
N ASP A 76 11.86 -2.72 -9.05
CA ASP A 76 12.48 -4.04 -9.27
C ASP A 76 11.78 -4.81 -10.39
N TYR A 77 10.44 -4.76 -10.42
CA TYR A 77 9.67 -5.35 -11.51
C TYR A 77 9.94 -4.66 -12.85
N GLU A 78 10.06 -3.34 -12.90
CA GLU A 78 10.41 -2.61 -14.12
C GLU A 78 11.79 -3.03 -14.65
N LYS A 79 12.77 -3.23 -13.76
CA LYS A 79 14.10 -3.68 -14.15
C LYS A 79 14.06 -5.09 -14.75
N LYS A 80 13.38 -6.03 -14.08
CA LYS A 80 13.17 -7.40 -14.60
C LYS A 80 12.44 -7.38 -15.93
N GLN A 81 11.40 -6.56 -16.08
CA GLN A 81 10.64 -6.44 -17.32
C GLN A 81 11.51 -5.93 -18.48
N LYS A 82 12.43 -4.99 -18.21
CA LYS A 82 13.42 -4.56 -19.19
C LYS A 82 14.40 -5.67 -19.58
N GLU A 83 14.94 -6.40 -18.61
CA GLU A 83 15.84 -7.52 -18.86
C GLU A 83 15.16 -8.61 -19.70
N PHE A 84 13.89 -8.94 -19.42
CA PHE A 84 13.12 -9.88 -20.23
C PHE A 84 12.87 -9.37 -21.66
N LEU A 85 12.62 -8.07 -21.85
CA LEU A 85 12.47 -7.49 -23.18
C LEU A 85 13.78 -7.56 -23.98
N GLU A 86 14.91 -7.28 -23.35
CA GLU A 86 16.23 -7.40 -23.99
C GLU A 86 16.57 -8.85 -24.36
N GLU A 87 16.25 -9.82 -23.50
CA GLU A 87 16.40 -11.24 -23.83
C GLU A 87 15.50 -11.67 -24.99
N LEU A 88 14.23 -11.21 -25.01
CA LEU A 88 13.31 -11.50 -26.10
C LEU A 88 13.80 -10.88 -27.43
N GLU A 89 14.30 -9.66 -27.41
CA GLU A 89 14.88 -9.02 -28.61
C GLU A 89 16.11 -9.78 -29.13
N LYS A 90 16.97 -10.29 -28.25
CA LYS A 90 18.11 -11.14 -28.64
C LYS A 90 17.68 -12.45 -29.28
N ILE A 91 16.69 -13.12 -28.69
CA ILE A 91 16.08 -14.35 -29.24
C ILE A 91 15.47 -14.07 -30.61
N GLU A 92 14.71 -12.97 -30.77
CA GLU A 92 14.08 -12.60 -32.04
C GLU A 92 15.13 -12.28 -33.13
N ARG A 93 16.22 -11.61 -32.76
CA ARG A 93 17.34 -11.32 -33.67
C ARG A 93 18.25 -12.52 -33.92
N TRP A 94 18.01 -13.65 -33.28
CA TRP A 94 18.88 -14.84 -33.33
C TRP A 94 20.33 -14.54 -32.89
N GLU A 95 20.53 -13.49 -32.09
CA GLU A 95 21.79 -13.20 -31.41
C GLU A 95 21.79 -14.01 -30.10
N ASN A 96 22.31 -15.24 -30.15
CA ASN A 96 22.51 -16.08 -28.97
C ASN A 96 23.33 -15.38 -27.88
#